data_AF-A0A1C6N3Z9-F1
#
_entry.id   AF-A0A1C6N3Z9-F1
#
_cell.length_a   1.000
_cell.length_b   1.000
_cell.length_c   1.000
_cell.angle_alpha   90.00
_cell.angle_beta   90.00
_cell.angle_gamma   90.00
#
_symmetry.space_group_name_H-M   'P 1'
#
loop_
_entity.id
_entity.type
_entity.pdbx_description
1 polymer ?
#
loop_
_entity_poly.entity_id
_entity_poly.type
_entity_poly.pdbx_seq_one_letter_code
_entity_poly.pdbx_strand_id
1 'polypeptide(L)'
;MRHVPFFRWVLTIGVILIGCSACVYLSVPGFPELRQVDLTVLDEAPNGRCTVRWTDPFEHREHEEPYMCDAERDPILKAPDYEAGSDRGWDTGFVVAEGADKGTLYSLDEDDGAADERMGLSDTLAMVGILLTAAGLLGGNIRAVARVGGVRPRTVRRARRLNQAATLVTQDHARAVEAVREAWAPLQRERVEETLRRMPVARLRGRIGGRLRARELERAGVRTVQEVLDSGAWELEQLPGVGRQTAEEALTAAHRLADAANRAVAVRLDAERPHAGTTALVAAVHVLVEAGPEARKAAEGGRALSARLEPLLYDAVAASGFRHMLGAGPEQRRRARAAVAELRFLLDWAERVGLEQRFGQVSVDLLRGADSDAAGLDAWVGFERRSAEYYSLLREITGSAPTGPRRPAARRRRAPAL
;
A
#
# COMPACT_ATOMS: atom_id res chain seq x y z
N MET A 1 -11.52 6.38 23.45
CA MET A 1 -12.83 6.96 23.08
C MET A 1 -13.64 5.92 22.32
N ARG A 2 -14.73 5.40 22.91
CA ARG A 2 -15.58 4.38 22.27
C ARG A 2 -16.19 4.95 20.99
N HIS A 3 -16.07 4.24 19.88
CA HIS A 3 -16.65 4.63 18.60
C HIS A 3 -18.19 4.55 18.71
N VAL A 4 -18.86 5.69 18.88
CA VAL A 4 -20.33 5.73 18.86
C VAL A 4 -20.78 5.75 17.39
N PRO A 5 -21.61 4.79 16.94
CA PRO A 5 -22.08 4.76 15.56
C PRO A 5 -23.27 5.73 15.39
N PHE A 6 -22.99 7.04 15.44
CA PHE A 6 -23.98 8.13 15.40
C PHE A 6 -25.06 7.96 14.31
N PHE A 7 -24.65 7.82 13.04
CA PHE A 7 -25.60 7.65 11.92
C PHE A 7 -26.43 6.36 11.99
N ARG A 8 -25.92 5.33 12.69
CA ARG A 8 -26.64 4.08 12.88
C ARG A 8 -27.76 4.25 13.90
N TRP A 9 -27.52 5.02 14.96
CA TRP A 9 -28.56 5.40 15.93
C TRP A 9 -29.60 6.33 15.33
N VAL A 10 -29.19 7.32 14.53
CA VAL A 10 -30.11 8.21 13.79
C VAL A 10 -31.04 7.40 12.87
N LEU A 11 -30.51 6.42 12.14
CA LEU A 11 -31.30 5.51 11.31
C LEU A 11 -32.29 4.67 12.15
N THR A 12 -31.84 4.10 13.27
CA THR A 12 -32.68 3.29 14.14
C THR A 12 -33.83 4.09 14.73
N ILE A 13 -33.58 5.33 15.19
CA ILE A 13 -34.62 6.22 15.71
C ILE A 13 -35.62 6.57 14.60
N GLY A 14 -35.15 6.87 13.38
CA GLY A 14 -36.02 7.16 12.24
C GLY A 14 -36.97 6.00 11.93
N VAL A 15 -36.46 4.76 11.87
CA VAL A 15 -37.28 3.56 11.62
C VAL A 15 -38.28 3.30 12.77
N ILE A 16 -37.87 3.52 14.02
CA ILE A 16 -38.77 3.38 15.18
C ILE A 16 -39.93 4.37 15.08
N LEU A 17 -39.66 5.64 14.74
CA LEU A 17 -40.71 6.66 14.61
C LEU A 17 -41.70 6.35 13.48
N ILE A 18 -41.23 5.82 12.36
CA ILE A 18 -42.09 5.33 11.27
C ILE A 18 -42.96 4.16 11.77
N GLY A 19 -42.39 3.23 12.53
CA GLY A 19 -43.15 2.13 13.14
C GLY A 19 -44.19 2.62 14.16
N CYS A 20 -43.85 3.64 14.97
CA CYS A 20 -44.78 4.28 15.90
C CYS A 20 -45.91 4.99 15.15
N SER A 21 -45.62 5.71 14.06
CA SER A 21 -46.65 6.29 13.18
C SER A 21 -47.60 5.23 12.66
N ALA A 22 -47.08 4.13 12.11
CA ALA A 22 -47.93 3.03 11.61
C ALA A 22 -48.79 2.44 12.73
N CYS A 23 -48.27 2.30 13.95
CA CYS A 23 -49.03 1.84 15.10
C CYS A 23 -50.16 2.81 15.48
N VAL A 24 -49.88 4.12 15.50
CA VAL A 24 -50.89 5.16 15.77
C VAL A 24 -51.97 5.15 14.70
N TYR A 25 -51.58 5.09 13.42
CA TYR A 25 -52.51 5.00 12.29
C TYR A 25 -53.42 3.77 12.37
N LEU A 26 -52.87 2.60 12.67
CA LEU A 26 -53.64 1.36 12.81
C LEU A 26 -54.52 1.32 14.07
N SER A 27 -54.26 2.20 15.04
CA SER A 27 -55.08 2.35 16.26
C SER A 27 -56.24 3.32 16.10
N VAL A 28 -56.33 4.04 14.97
CA VAL A 28 -57.50 4.86 14.64
C VAL A 28 -58.63 3.88 14.30
N PRO A 29 -59.74 3.86 15.06
CA PRO A 29 -60.89 3.03 14.72
C PRO A 29 -61.39 3.41 13.33
N GLY A 30 -61.83 2.43 12.55
CA GLY A 30 -62.51 2.72 11.29
C GLY A 30 -63.81 3.46 11.56
N PHE A 31 -64.21 4.35 10.65
CA PHE A 31 -65.52 4.96 10.70
C PHE A 31 -66.59 3.87 10.67
N PRO A 32 -67.55 3.87 11.61
CA PRO A 32 -68.64 2.90 11.57
C PRO A 32 -69.45 3.08 10.28
N GLU A 33 -70.08 2.02 9.80
CA GLU A 33 -71.07 2.17 8.73
C GLU A 33 -72.19 3.10 9.21
N LEU A 34 -72.39 4.23 8.53
CA LEU A 34 -73.41 5.23 8.86
C LEU A 34 -74.59 5.15 7.88
N ARG A 35 -75.80 5.33 8.40
CA ARG A 35 -77.01 5.48 7.58
C ARG A 35 -77.63 6.84 7.81
N GLN A 36 -77.88 7.59 6.74
CA GLN A 36 -78.55 8.87 6.82
C GLN A 36 -80.02 8.69 7.18
N VAL A 37 -80.51 9.52 8.10
CA VAL A 37 -81.89 9.57 8.56
C VAL A 37 -82.39 11.01 8.57
N ASP A 38 -83.70 11.17 8.39
CA ASP A 38 -84.36 12.46 8.50
C ASP A 38 -84.65 12.77 9.97
N LEU A 39 -84.24 13.96 10.42
CA LEU A 39 -84.45 14.45 11.78
C LEU A 39 -85.57 15.49 11.77
N THR A 40 -86.55 15.32 12.65
CA THR A 40 -87.53 16.37 12.94
C THR A 40 -87.03 17.20 14.11
N VAL A 41 -86.76 18.49 13.88
CA VAL A 41 -86.32 19.41 14.93
C VAL A 41 -87.53 19.91 15.71
N LEU A 42 -87.56 19.62 17.01
CA LEU A 42 -88.67 19.98 17.91
C LEU A 42 -88.45 21.35 18.57
N ASP A 43 -87.20 21.68 18.89
CA ASP A 43 -86.79 22.94 19.48
C ASP A 43 -85.33 23.22 19.07
N GLU A 44 -84.99 24.48 18.77
CA GLU A 44 -83.65 24.92 18.35
C GLU A 44 -83.24 26.16 19.17
N ALA A 45 -82.20 26.01 19.97
CA ALA A 45 -81.62 27.11 20.73
C ALA A 45 -80.73 28.00 19.83
N PRO A 46 -80.55 29.30 20.16
CA PRO A 46 -79.73 30.22 19.36
C PRO A 46 -78.25 29.84 19.22
N ASN A 47 -77.76 28.89 20.02
CA ASN A 47 -76.40 28.36 19.95
C ASN A 47 -76.27 27.10 19.07
N GLY A 48 -77.32 26.72 18.33
CA GLY A 48 -77.34 25.57 17.42
C GLY A 48 -77.73 24.24 18.08
N ARG A 49 -77.95 24.20 19.40
CA ARG A 49 -78.41 22.99 20.09
C ARG A 49 -79.90 22.76 19.83
N CYS A 50 -80.23 21.57 19.36
CA CYS A 50 -81.58 21.15 19.02
C CYS A 50 -82.03 19.95 19.85
N THR A 51 -83.35 19.82 20.04
CA THR A 51 -83.96 18.53 20.38
C THR A 51 -84.52 17.95 19.10
N VAL A 52 -84.03 16.78 18.69
CA VAL A 52 -84.45 16.14 17.44
C VAL A 52 -85.16 14.84 17.71
N ARG A 53 -86.12 14.52 16.85
CA ARG A 53 -86.81 13.25 16.82
C ARG A 53 -86.56 12.54 15.49
N TRP A 54 -86.21 11.27 15.54
CA TRP A 54 -86.01 10.43 14.36
C TRP A 54 -86.62 9.05 14.56
N THR A 55 -86.84 8.34 13.46
CA THR A 55 -87.22 6.93 13.48
C THR A 55 -85.98 6.09 13.22
N ASP A 56 -85.64 5.18 14.13
CA ASP A 56 -84.56 4.21 13.93
C ASP A 56 -84.89 3.33 12.71
N PRO A 57 -84.07 3.37 11.64
CA PRO A 57 -84.30 2.58 10.43
C PRO A 57 -84.12 1.07 10.62
N PHE A 58 -83.67 0.63 11.80
CA PHE A 58 -83.44 -0.78 12.13
C PHE A 58 -84.49 -1.32 13.10
N GLU A 59 -84.72 -0.69 14.26
CA GLU A 59 -85.74 -1.12 15.22
C GLU A 59 -87.14 -0.52 14.96
N HIS A 60 -87.26 0.45 14.04
CA HIS A 60 -88.50 1.18 13.73
C HIS A 60 -89.13 1.84 14.97
N ARG A 61 -88.30 2.25 15.92
CA ARG A 61 -88.71 3.01 17.12
C ARG A 61 -88.39 4.48 16.94
N GLU A 62 -89.23 5.35 17.49
CA GLU A 62 -88.92 6.78 17.56
C GLU A 62 -88.02 7.05 18.75
N HIS A 63 -86.99 7.86 18.51
CA HIS A 63 -86.07 8.36 19.52
C HIS A 63 -86.12 9.88 19.53
N GLU A 64 -85.94 10.47 20.71
CA GLU A 64 -85.87 11.91 20.92
C GLU A 64 -84.66 12.22 21.81
N GLU A 65 -83.66 12.89 21.25
CA GLU A 65 -82.42 13.18 21.95
C GLU A 65 -81.88 14.59 21.58
N PRO A 66 -81.03 15.18 22.44
CA PRO A 66 -80.31 16.40 22.09
C PRO A 66 -79.34 16.17 20.93
N TYR A 67 -79.30 17.09 19.97
CA TYR A 67 -78.43 17.07 18.80
C TYR A 67 -77.91 18.47 18.49
N MET A 68 -76.86 18.59 17.67
CA MET A 68 -76.40 19.86 17.15
C MET A 68 -76.91 20.01 15.71
N CYS A 69 -77.90 20.88 15.49
CA CYS A 69 -78.37 21.13 14.13
C CYS A 69 -77.31 21.87 13.32
N ASP A 70 -77.37 21.71 12.00
CA ASP A 70 -76.55 22.52 11.09
C ASP A 70 -76.95 24.00 11.19
N ALA A 71 -75.99 24.84 11.62
CA ALA A 71 -76.16 26.28 11.76
C ALA A 71 -76.37 26.97 10.40
N GLU A 72 -75.80 26.41 9.32
CA GLU A 72 -75.88 26.94 7.95
C GLU A 72 -77.10 26.42 7.18
N ARG A 73 -77.96 25.62 7.82
CA ARG A 73 -79.21 25.12 7.23
C ARG A 73 -80.08 26.25 6.67
N ASP A 74 -80.59 26.04 5.45
CA ASP A 74 -81.48 26.97 4.76
C ASP A 74 -82.66 27.38 5.68
N PRO A 75 -82.97 28.69 5.81
CA PRO A 75 -84.08 29.16 6.63
C PRO A 75 -85.42 28.46 6.37
N ILE A 76 -85.68 28.01 5.12
CA ILE A 76 -86.93 27.30 4.78
C ILE A 76 -87.08 25.95 5.50
N LEU A 77 -85.99 25.37 6.00
CA LEU A 77 -85.99 24.11 6.74
C LEU A 77 -86.08 24.32 8.27
N LYS A 78 -86.13 25.58 8.73
CA LYS A 78 -86.29 25.93 10.15
C LYS A 78 -87.76 26.22 10.46
N ALA A 79 -88.14 26.07 11.72
CA ALA A 79 -89.47 26.48 12.16
C ALA A 79 -89.63 28.01 12.01
N PRO A 80 -90.81 28.51 11.60
CA PRO A 80 -92.04 27.78 11.25
C PRO A 80 -92.16 27.45 9.74
N ASP A 81 -91.14 27.78 8.94
CA ASP A 81 -91.24 27.78 7.48
C ASP A 81 -91.21 26.37 6.85
N TYR A 82 -90.68 25.38 7.57
CA TYR A 82 -90.59 24.00 7.10
C TYR A 82 -91.96 23.31 6.96
N GLU A 83 -92.82 23.43 7.98
CA GLU A 83 -94.15 22.81 7.99
C GLU A 83 -95.18 23.85 8.47
N ALA A 84 -95.94 24.39 7.51
CA ALA A 84 -96.90 25.46 7.77
C ALA A 84 -97.93 25.07 8.86
N GLY A 85 -97.88 25.76 9.99
CA GLY A 85 -98.77 25.52 11.14
C GLY A 85 -98.17 24.65 12.24
N SER A 86 -96.90 24.26 12.15
CA SER A 86 -96.14 23.64 13.24
C SER A 86 -94.89 24.45 13.59
N ASP A 87 -94.43 24.33 14.85
CA ASP A 87 -93.17 24.93 15.31
C ASP A 87 -91.98 23.97 15.09
N ARG A 88 -92.01 23.16 14.03
CA ARG A 88 -91.00 22.12 13.76
C ARG A 88 -90.10 22.50 12.60
N GLY A 89 -88.83 22.11 12.70
CA GLY A 89 -87.87 22.17 11.60
C GLY A 89 -87.50 20.77 11.12
N TRP A 90 -86.59 20.72 10.14
CA TRP A 90 -86.04 19.48 9.61
C TRP A 90 -84.53 19.57 9.49
N ASP A 91 -83.86 18.47 9.81
CA ASP A 91 -82.43 18.30 9.59
C ASP A 91 -82.14 16.91 9.04
N THR A 92 -80.89 16.68 8.65
CA THR A 92 -80.39 15.32 8.40
C THR A 92 -79.37 14.93 9.43
N GLY A 93 -79.44 13.68 9.87
CA GLY A 93 -78.47 13.09 10.80
C GLY A 93 -77.99 11.75 10.27
N PHE A 94 -76.96 11.22 10.93
CA PHE A 94 -76.47 9.87 10.67
C PHE A 94 -76.71 9.01 11.90
N VAL A 95 -77.14 7.77 11.70
CA VAL A 95 -77.19 6.76 12.76
C VAL A 95 -76.18 5.65 12.49
N VAL A 96 -75.65 5.07 13.56
CA VAL A 96 -74.72 3.94 13.48
C VAL A 96 -75.46 2.70 12.93
N ALA A 97 -74.93 2.07 11.88
CA ALA A 97 -75.55 0.93 11.20
C ALA A 97 -75.06 -0.45 11.66
N GLU A 98 -74.02 -0.48 12.50
CA GLU A 98 -73.33 -1.69 12.95
C GLU A 98 -72.97 -1.67 14.44
N GLY A 99 -72.59 -2.83 15.00
CA GLY A 99 -72.12 -2.93 16.38
C GLY A 99 -73.21 -2.82 17.45
N ALA A 100 -72.78 -2.54 18.68
CA ALA A 100 -73.64 -2.47 19.87
C ALA A 100 -74.47 -1.18 19.95
N ASP A 101 -74.02 -0.11 19.28
CA ASP A 101 -74.62 1.22 19.28
C ASP A 101 -75.54 1.46 18.07
N LYS A 102 -75.92 0.38 17.37
CA LYS A 102 -76.74 0.45 16.16
C LYS A 102 -78.08 1.15 16.43
N GLY A 103 -78.41 2.13 15.59
CA GLY A 103 -79.63 2.94 15.68
C GLY A 103 -79.47 4.23 16.51
N THR A 104 -78.36 4.40 17.24
CA THR A 104 -78.05 5.64 17.95
C THR A 104 -77.59 6.75 17.01
N LEU A 105 -77.90 8.00 17.35
CA LEU A 105 -77.55 9.17 16.55
C LEU A 105 -76.05 9.45 16.67
N TYR A 106 -75.37 9.52 15.54
CA TYR A 106 -73.93 9.76 15.43
C TYR A 106 -73.66 11.25 15.30
N SER A 107 -72.80 11.78 16.19
CA SER A 107 -72.31 13.15 16.14
C SER A 107 -70.93 13.18 15.47
N LEU A 108 -70.82 13.82 14.31
CA LEU A 108 -69.56 13.94 13.57
C LEU A 108 -68.51 14.74 14.37
N ASP A 109 -68.93 15.80 15.07
CA ASP A 109 -68.03 16.73 15.76
C ASP A 109 -67.30 16.12 16.98
N GLU A 110 -67.92 15.16 17.68
CA GLU A 110 -67.32 14.56 18.89
C GLU A 110 -66.29 13.47 18.58
N ASP A 111 -66.45 12.74 17.48
CA ASP A 111 -65.60 11.59 17.12
C ASP A 111 -64.43 12.00 16.17
N ASP A 112 -64.65 13.01 15.31
CA ASP A 112 -63.62 13.52 14.38
C ASP A 112 -62.43 14.15 15.11
N GLY A 113 -62.65 14.89 16.21
CA GLY A 113 -61.57 15.61 16.90
C GLY A 113 -60.47 14.70 17.46
N ALA A 114 -60.83 13.53 17.99
CA ALA A 114 -59.88 12.57 18.54
C ALA A 114 -59.18 11.74 17.46
N ALA A 115 -59.88 11.44 16.35
CA ALA A 115 -59.30 10.76 15.21
C ALA A 115 -58.30 11.67 14.47
N ASP A 116 -58.67 12.93 14.24
CA ASP A 116 -57.83 13.94 13.59
C ASP A 116 -56.55 14.23 14.39
N GLU A 117 -56.64 14.33 15.72
CA GLU A 117 -55.46 14.53 16.57
C GLU A 117 -54.48 13.34 16.46
N ARG A 118 -55.00 12.10 16.41
CA ARG A 118 -54.18 10.89 16.21
C ARG A 118 -53.59 10.82 14.81
N MET A 119 -54.34 11.21 13.78
CA MET A 119 -53.83 11.28 12.41
C MET A 119 -52.72 12.34 12.29
N GLY A 120 -52.89 13.53 12.86
CA GLY A 120 -51.86 14.56 12.89
C GLY A 120 -50.59 14.14 13.64
N LEU A 121 -50.75 13.40 14.75
CA LEU A 121 -49.62 12.82 15.48
C LEU A 121 -48.92 11.72 14.66
N SER A 122 -49.67 10.86 13.97
CA SER A 122 -49.13 9.86 13.04
C SER A 122 -48.32 10.51 11.91
N ASP A 123 -48.86 11.53 11.25
CA ASP A 123 -48.19 12.22 10.14
C ASP A 123 -46.90 12.91 10.59
N THR A 124 -46.93 13.52 11.78
CA THR A 124 -45.74 14.16 12.36
C THR A 124 -44.66 13.12 12.66
N LEU A 125 -45.03 11.98 13.25
CA LEU A 125 -44.11 10.87 13.51
C LEU A 125 -43.53 10.29 12.21
N ALA A 126 -44.35 10.13 11.17
CA ALA A 126 -43.92 9.66 9.86
C ALA A 126 -42.91 10.62 9.22
N MET A 127 -43.23 11.92 9.15
CA MET A 127 -42.36 12.93 8.56
C MET A 127 -41.00 13.01 9.27
N VAL A 128 -41.00 13.09 10.61
CA VAL A 128 -39.76 13.14 11.40
C VAL A 128 -38.97 11.83 11.22
N GLY A 129 -39.66 10.68 11.23
CA GLY A 129 -39.05 9.38 11.02
C GLY A 129 -38.40 9.22 9.64
N ILE A 130 -39.05 9.70 8.58
CA ILE A 130 -38.54 9.71 7.20
C ILE A 130 -37.30 10.61 7.10
N LEU A 131 -37.35 11.83 7.66
CA LEU A 131 -36.22 12.77 7.64
C LEU A 131 -34.99 12.22 8.37
N LEU A 132 -35.18 11.62 9.55
CA LEU A 132 -34.09 10.98 10.30
C LEU A 132 -33.54 9.75 9.56
N THR A 133 -34.40 8.94 8.95
CA THR A 133 -33.97 7.79 8.12
C THR A 133 -33.14 8.25 6.92
N ALA A 134 -33.60 9.28 6.20
CA ALA A 134 -32.87 9.89 5.09
C ALA A 134 -31.52 10.44 5.55
N ALA A 135 -31.47 11.19 6.65
CA ALA A 135 -30.23 11.73 7.22
C ALA A 135 -29.26 10.63 7.67
N GLY A 136 -29.77 9.54 8.27
CA GLY A 136 -28.99 8.37 8.66
C GLY A 136 -28.38 7.66 7.45
N LEU A 137 -29.17 7.45 6.39
CA LEU A 137 -28.73 6.83 5.14
C LEU A 137 -27.72 7.71 4.40
N LEU A 138 -28.03 8.99 4.16
CA LEU A 138 -27.15 9.94 3.48
C LEU A 138 -25.84 10.14 4.25
N GLY A 139 -25.92 10.44 5.55
CA GLY A 139 -24.74 10.63 6.40
C GLY A 139 -23.90 9.36 6.55
N GLY A 140 -24.55 8.21 6.66
CA GLY A 140 -23.90 6.89 6.67
C GLY A 140 -23.14 6.61 5.38
N ASN A 141 -23.75 6.85 4.22
CA ASN A 141 -23.15 6.66 2.91
C ASN A 141 -22.01 7.65 2.65
N ILE A 142 -22.19 8.95 2.92
CA ILE A 142 -21.13 9.97 2.79
C ILE A 142 -19.93 9.60 3.67
N ARG A 143 -20.15 9.18 4.92
CA ARG A 143 -19.08 8.75 5.81
C ARG A 143 -18.39 7.48 5.31
N ALA A 144 -19.13 6.51 4.77
CA ALA A 144 -18.57 5.30 4.19
C ALA A 144 -17.70 5.61 2.96
N VAL A 145 -18.20 6.45 2.06
CA VAL A 145 -17.46 6.94 0.88
C VAL A 145 -16.22 7.73 1.31
N ALA A 146 -16.29 8.60 2.32
CA ALA A 146 -15.14 9.33 2.84
C ALA A 146 -14.08 8.41 3.49
N ARG A 147 -14.48 7.28 4.07
CA ARG A 147 -13.55 6.28 4.61
C ARG A 147 -12.83 5.51 3.50
N VAL A 148 -13.49 5.30 2.38
CA VAL A 148 -13.01 4.55 1.23
C VAL A 148 -12.30 5.44 0.20
N GLY A 149 -12.56 6.75 0.23
CA GLY A 149 -11.92 7.74 -0.62
C GLY A 149 -10.41 7.69 -0.47
N GLY A 150 -9.69 7.45 -1.57
CA GLY A 150 -8.23 7.30 -1.60
C GLY A 150 -7.74 5.90 -1.98
N VAL A 151 -8.62 4.91 -2.15
CA VAL A 151 -8.26 3.60 -2.71
C VAL A 151 -7.77 3.79 -4.15
N ARG A 152 -6.50 3.44 -4.42
CA ARG A 152 -5.86 3.53 -5.74
C ARG A 152 -5.01 2.28 -6.02
N PRO A 153 -5.64 1.10 -6.20
CA PRO A 153 -4.93 -0.17 -6.34
C PRO A 153 -4.00 -0.19 -7.56
N ARG A 154 -4.39 0.49 -8.65
CA ARG A 154 -3.57 0.58 -9.87
C ARG A 154 -2.27 1.34 -9.62
N THR A 155 -2.31 2.48 -8.94
CA THR A 155 -1.13 3.26 -8.59
C THR A 155 -0.19 2.46 -7.70
N VAL A 156 -0.70 1.83 -6.64
CA VAL A 156 0.13 1.01 -5.74
C VAL A 156 0.75 -0.17 -6.48
N ARG A 157 -0.01 -0.85 -7.35
CA ARG A 157 0.50 -1.99 -8.13
C ARG A 157 1.58 -1.56 -9.13
N ARG A 158 1.39 -0.42 -9.79
CA ARG A 158 2.36 0.15 -10.73
C ARG A 158 3.65 0.60 -10.02
N ALA A 159 3.54 1.23 -8.85
CA ALA A 159 4.68 1.55 -8.01
C ALA A 159 5.44 0.31 -7.53
N ARG A 160 4.74 -0.77 -7.17
CA ARG A 160 5.38 -2.06 -6.82
C ARG A 160 6.16 -2.65 -8.00
N ARG A 161 5.60 -2.61 -9.22
CA ARG A 161 6.31 -3.09 -10.43
C ARG A 161 7.58 -2.29 -10.70
N LEU A 162 7.49 -0.97 -10.61
CA LEU A 162 8.66 -0.10 -10.76
C LEU A 162 9.72 -0.38 -9.68
N ASN A 163 9.29 -0.57 -8.43
CA ASN A 163 10.20 -0.95 -7.34
C ASN A 163 10.87 -2.30 -7.62
N GLN A 164 10.11 -3.30 -8.08
CA GLN A 164 10.65 -4.61 -8.45
C GLN A 164 11.70 -4.49 -9.56
N ALA A 165 11.43 -3.73 -10.63
CA ALA A 165 12.41 -3.49 -11.68
C ALA A 165 13.68 -2.80 -11.16
N ALA A 166 13.53 -1.80 -10.29
CA ALA A 166 14.63 -1.08 -9.65
C ALA A 166 15.48 -1.98 -8.73
N THR A 167 14.83 -2.86 -7.96
CA THR A 167 15.52 -3.85 -7.12
C THR A 167 16.25 -4.88 -7.97
N LEU A 168 15.60 -5.41 -9.02
CA LEU A 168 16.19 -6.42 -9.90
C LEU A 168 17.46 -5.93 -10.59
N VAL A 169 17.43 -4.76 -11.23
CA VAL A 169 18.63 -4.21 -11.90
C VAL A 169 19.79 -3.98 -10.91
N THR A 170 19.48 -3.60 -9.67
CA THR A 170 20.48 -3.42 -8.61
C THR A 170 21.10 -4.75 -8.22
N GLN A 171 20.29 -5.80 -8.09
CA GLN A 171 20.73 -7.15 -7.74
C GLN A 171 21.53 -7.80 -8.87
N ASP A 172 21.09 -7.68 -10.12
CA ASP A 172 21.77 -8.26 -11.27
C ASP A 172 23.13 -7.60 -11.49
N HIS A 173 23.23 -6.28 -11.35
CA HIS A 173 24.51 -5.59 -11.41
C HIS A 173 25.44 -6.01 -10.26
N ALA A 174 24.91 -6.11 -9.04
CA ALA A 174 25.70 -6.58 -7.90
C ALA A 174 26.22 -8.01 -8.10
N ARG A 175 25.39 -8.89 -8.67
CA ARG A 175 25.78 -10.27 -9.02
C ARG A 175 26.89 -10.30 -10.07
N ALA A 176 26.80 -9.47 -11.11
CA ALA A 176 27.85 -9.37 -12.13
C ALA A 176 29.17 -8.84 -11.56
N VAL A 177 29.12 -7.85 -10.67
CA VAL A 177 30.32 -7.34 -9.97
C VAL A 177 30.91 -8.41 -9.05
N GLU A 178 30.09 -9.18 -8.36
CA GLU A 178 30.57 -10.23 -7.46
C GLU A 178 31.19 -11.40 -8.25
N ALA A 179 30.62 -11.78 -9.38
CA ALA A 179 31.22 -12.77 -10.29
C ALA A 179 32.66 -12.39 -10.72
N VAL A 180 32.91 -11.10 -10.96
CA VAL A 180 34.27 -10.60 -11.24
C VAL A 180 35.19 -10.78 -10.03
N ARG A 181 34.71 -10.47 -8.82
CA ARG A 181 35.52 -10.62 -7.58
C ARG A 181 35.82 -12.08 -7.28
N GLU A 182 34.84 -12.96 -7.42
CA GLU A 182 34.98 -14.40 -7.23
C GLU A 182 35.97 -15.01 -8.24
N ALA A 183 35.94 -14.58 -9.50
CA ALA A 183 36.90 -15.00 -10.52
C ALA A 183 38.31 -14.42 -10.30
N TRP A 184 38.40 -13.19 -9.76
CA TRP A 184 39.67 -12.51 -9.51
C TRP A 184 40.43 -13.07 -8.30
N ALA A 185 39.73 -13.36 -7.21
CA ALA A 185 40.35 -13.67 -5.92
C ALA A 185 41.34 -14.86 -5.95
N PRO A 186 41.06 -15.99 -6.64
CA PRO A 186 42.03 -17.08 -6.77
C PRO A 186 43.29 -16.67 -7.52
N LEU A 187 43.16 -15.90 -8.61
CA LEU A 187 44.28 -15.44 -9.43
C LEU A 187 45.19 -14.49 -8.65
N GLN A 188 44.59 -13.59 -7.87
CA GLN A 188 45.34 -12.69 -7.00
C GLN A 188 46.10 -13.46 -5.92
N ARG A 189 45.45 -14.42 -5.26
CA ARG A 189 46.08 -15.26 -4.23
C ARG A 189 47.29 -16.03 -4.78
N GLU A 190 47.12 -16.73 -5.89
CA GLU A 190 48.21 -17.47 -6.55
C GLU A 190 49.39 -16.54 -6.87
N ARG A 191 49.10 -15.35 -7.39
CA ARG A 191 50.15 -14.39 -7.77
C ARG A 191 50.86 -13.77 -6.58
N VAL A 192 50.16 -13.56 -5.47
CA VAL A 192 50.73 -13.10 -4.20
C VAL A 192 51.61 -14.18 -3.60
N GLU A 193 51.14 -15.42 -3.53
CA GLU A 193 51.95 -16.55 -3.07
C GLU A 193 53.22 -16.71 -3.91
N GLU A 194 53.14 -16.63 -5.25
CA GLU A 194 54.33 -16.70 -6.12
C GLU A 194 55.30 -15.54 -5.82
N THR A 195 54.78 -14.35 -5.53
CA THR A 195 55.57 -13.18 -5.17
C THR A 195 56.27 -13.36 -3.82
N LEU A 196 55.57 -13.86 -2.81
CA LEU A 196 56.08 -14.12 -1.47
C LEU A 196 57.08 -15.29 -1.43
N ARG A 197 56.84 -16.33 -2.23
CA ARG A 197 57.78 -17.46 -2.45
C ARG A 197 59.11 -17.01 -3.05
N ARG A 198 59.12 -15.97 -3.87
CA ARG A 198 60.35 -15.38 -4.41
C ARG A 198 60.98 -14.33 -3.50
N MET A 199 60.29 -13.92 -2.44
CA MET A 199 60.75 -12.86 -1.55
C MET A 199 61.63 -13.47 -0.44
N PRO A 200 62.92 -13.13 -0.36
CA PRO A 200 63.79 -13.69 0.66
C PRO A 200 63.41 -13.15 2.05
N VAL A 201 63.54 -13.98 3.08
CA VAL A 201 63.25 -13.64 4.48
C VAL A 201 64.06 -12.43 4.97
N ALA A 202 65.22 -12.16 4.35
CA ALA A 202 66.00 -10.94 4.53
C ALA A 202 65.20 -9.63 4.31
N ARG A 203 64.06 -9.65 3.61
CA ARG A 203 63.16 -8.50 3.47
C ARG A 203 62.43 -8.14 4.77
N LEU A 204 62.34 -9.06 5.73
CA LEU A 204 61.73 -8.82 7.05
C LEU A 204 62.63 -8.01 7.99
N ARG A 205 63.94 -7.92 7.70
CA ARG A 205 64.97 -7.27 8.57
C ARG A 205 64.58 -5.90 9.12
N GLY A 206 63.95 -5.07 8.30
CA GLY A 206 63.55 -3.72 8.71
C GLY A 206 62.38 -3.67 9.69
N ARG A 207 61.73 -4.81 9.97
CA ARG A 207 60.48 -4.91 10.74
C ARG A 207 60.58 -5.81 11.98
N ILE A 208 61.54 -6.72 12.03
CA ILE A 208 61.69 -7.72 13.11
C ILE A 208 62.90 -7.46 14.03
N GLY A 209 63.40 -6.22 14.10
CA GLY A 209 64.54 -5.88 14.95
C GLY A 209 65.94 -6.10 14.34
N GLY A 210 66.07 -6.16 13.00
CA GLY A 210 67.36 -6.00 12.32
C GLY A 210 67.94 -7.24 11.62
N ARG A 211 69.23 -7.15 11.23
CA ARG A 211 69.94 -8.17 10.42
C ARG A 211 70.15 -9.52 11.13
N LEU A 212 70.28 -9.53 12.45
CA LEU A 212 70.61 -10.72 13.22
C LEU A 212 69.45 -11.72 13.25
N ARG A 213 68.25 -11.25 13.57
CA ARG A 213 67.04 -12.08 13.66
C ARG A 213 66.61 -12.69 12.32
N ALA A 214 66.80 -11.97 11.21
CA ALA A 214 66.56 -12.54 9.88
C ALA A 214 67.59 -13.63 9.51
N ARG A 215 68.84 -13.53 9.98
CA ARG A 215 69.86 -14.57 9.76
C ARG A 215 69.59 -15.82 10.60
N GLU A 216 69.00 -15.68 11.79
CA GLU A 216 68.60 -16.82 12.62
C GLU A 216 67.53 -17.66 11.90
N LEU A 217 66.53 -17.00 11.32
CA LEU A 217 65.53 -17.66 10.47
C LEU A 217 66.15 -18.34 9.23
N GLU A 218 67.08 -17.67 8.53
CA GLU A 218 67.79 -18.26 7.38
C GLU A 218 68.61 -19.50 7.77
N ARG A 219 69.32 -19.46 8.90
CA ARG A 219 70.09 -20.61 9.40
C ARG A 219 69.21 -21.77 9.84
N ALA A 220 68.00 -21.48 10.30
CA ALA A 220 67.00 -22.46 10.67
C ALA A 220 66.27 -23.09 9.46
N GLY A 221 66.63 -22.70 8.22
CA GLY A 221 66.10 -23.28 6.99
C GLY A 221 64.92 -22.51 6.37
N VAL A 222 64.44 -21.45 7.04
CA VAL A 222 63.37 -20.57 6.53
C VAL A 222 64.00 -19.49 5.64
N ARG A 223 63.82 -19.63 4.33
CA ARG A 223 64.49 -18.80 3.31
C ARG A 223 63.56 -17.75 2.70
N THR A 224 62.25 -17.99 2.70
CA THR A 224 61.28 -17.12 2.02
C THR A 224 60.24 -16.55 2.99
N VAL A 225 59.61 -15.44 2.60
CA VAL A 225 58.50 -14.85 3.38
C VAL A 225 57.28 -15.79 3.37
N GLN A 226 57.06 -16.55 2.29
CA GLN A 226 55.99 -17.55 2.25
C GLN A 226 56.22 -18.66 3.29
N GLU A 227 57.44 -19.18 3.42
CA GLU A 227 57.76 -20.22 4.42
C GLU A 227 57.48 -19.73 5.86
N VAL A 228 57.73 -18.44 6.15
CA VAL A 228 57.37 -17.86 7.47
C VAL A 228 55.85 -17.89 7.70
N LEU A 229 55.05 -17.65 6.66
CA LEU A 229 53.58 -17.68 6.75
C LEU A 229 53.05 -19.12 6.86
N ASP A 230 53.64 -20.06 6.11
CA ASP A 230 53.24 -21.46 6.08
C ASP A 230 53.57 -22.17 7.41
N SER A 231 54.71 -21.85 8.03
CA SER A 231 55.11 -22.43 9.33
C SER A 231 54.31 -21.88 10.52
N GLY A 232 53.86 -20.62 10.46
CA GLY A 232 53.16 -19.98 11.57
C GLY A 232 54.03 -19.80 12.83
N ALA A 233 53.50 -19.13 13.86
CA ALA A 233 54.30 -18.71 15.01
C ALA A 233 54.83 -19.89 15.86
N TRP A 234 54.03 -20.97 15.98
CA TRP A 234 54.36 -22.11 16.83
C TRP A 234 55.47 -23.00 16.25
N GLU A 235 55.47 -23.25 14.94
CA GLU A 235 56.56 -24.02 14.32
C GLU A 235 57.84 -23.19 14.25
N LEU A 236 57.72 -21.88 14.04
CA LEU A 236 58.88 -20.97 14.05
C LEU A 236 59.55 -20.91 15.44
N GLU A 237 58.79 -20.97 16.53
CA GLU A 237 59.35 -21.01 17.90
C GLU A 237 60.14 -22.30 18.19
N GLN A 238 59.84 -23.40 17.51
CA GLN A 238 60.57 -24.66 17.67
C GLN A 238 61.92 -24.68 16.93
N LEU A 239 62.21 -23.67 16.13
CA LEU A 239 63.44 -23.59 15.37
C LEU A 239 64.63 -23.19 16.27
N PRO A 240 65.80 -23.84 16.13
CA PRO A 240 66.98 -23.50 16.90
C PRO A 240 67.38 -22.02 16.75
N GLY A 241 67.40 -21.29 17.86
CA GLY A 241 67.79 -19.87 17.90
C GLY A 241 66.65 -18.89 17.61
N VAL A 242 65.40 -19.34 17.50
CA VAL A 242 64.22 -18.49 17.32
C VAL A 242 63.36 -18.53 18.59
N GLY A 243 63.25 -17.41 19.32
CA GLY A 243 62.35 -17.30 20.47
C GLY A 243 60.94 -16.87 20.09
N ARG A 244 59.97 -17.11 20.98
CA ARG A 244 58.54 -16.75 20.81
C ARG A 244 58.30 -15.33 20.27
N GLN A 245 58.95 -14.34 20.88
CA GLN A 245 58.82 -12.94 20.44
C GLN A 245 59.34 -12.74 19.00
N THR A 246 60.45 -13.38 18.63
CA THR A 246 61.00 -13.30 17.27
C THR A 246 60.06 -13.97 16.26
N ALA A 247 59.45 -15.10 16.62
CA ALA A 247 58.46 -15.80 15.80
C ALA A 247 57.19 -14.97 15.58
N GLU A 248 56.61 -14.40 16.65
CA GLU A 248 55.43 -13.53 16.59
C GLU A 248 55.69 -12.26 15.77
N GLU A 249 56.85 -11.61 15.96
CA GLU A 249 57.26 -10.44 15.18
C GLU A 249 57.48 -10.79 13.71
N ALA A 250 58.10 -11.93 13.41
CA ALA A 250 58.31 -12.42 12.04
C ALA A 250 57.00 -12.70 11.33
N LEU A 251 56.07 -13.40 11.97
CA LEU A 251 54.76 -13.68 11.41
C LEU A 251 53.96 -12.39 11.17
N THR A 252 53.97 -11.46 12.14
CA THR A 252 53.33 -10.15 11.99
C THR A 252 53.92 -9.35 10.83
N ALA A 253 55.25 -9.34 10.70
CA ALA A 253 55.93 -8.65 9.61
C ALA A 253 55.64 -9.29 8.23
N ALA A 254 55.52 -10.62 8.19
CA ALA A 254 55.15 -11.38 7.01
C ALA A 254 53.70 -11.10 6.59
N HIS A 255 52.73 -11.11 7.50
CA HIS A 255 51.34 -10.70 7.21
C HIS A 255 51.26 -9.29 6.63
N ARG A 256 51.99 -8.33 7.23
CA ARG A 256 52.04 -6.95 6.69
C ARG A 256 52.68 -6.88 5.29
N LEU A 257 53.62 -7.76 4.96
CA LEU A 257 54.16 -7.86 3.60
C LEU A 257 53.19 -8.55 2.66
N ALA A 258 52.47 -9.58 3.09
CA ALA A 258 51.42 -10.23 2.33
C ALA A 258 50.28 -9.24 2.01
N ASP A 259 49.84 -8.44 2.97
CA ASP A 259 48.85 -7.37 2.75
C ASP A 259 49.35 -6.30 1.76
N ALA A 260 50.63 -5.95 1.85
CA ALA A 260 51.25 -5.02 0.90
C ALA A 260 51.35 -5.63 -0.50
N ALA A 261 51.68 -6.93 -0.60
CA ALA A 261 51.72 -7.66 -1.86
C ALA A 261 50.32 -7.80 -2.46
N ASN A 262 49.30 -8.13 -1.67
CA ASN A 262 47.90 -8.18 -2.08
C ASN A 262 47.46 -6.89 -2.79
N ARG A 263 47.88 -5.72 -2.27
CA ARG A 263 47.56 -4.42 -2.89
C ARG A 263 48.40 -4.07 -4.12
N ALA A 264 49.60 -4.63 -4.26
CA ALA A 264 50.57 -4.25 -5.28
C ALA A 264 50.60 -5.21 -6.48
N VAL A 265 50.15 -6.46 -6.31
CA VAL A 265 50.20 -7.48 -7.34
C VAL A 265 49.17 -7.20 -8.44
N ALA A 266 49.65 -7.19 -9.67
CA ALA A 266 48.80 -7.15 -10.85
C ALA A 266 48.64 -8.56 -11.45
N VAL A 267 47.41 -8.97 -11.67
CA VAL A 267 47.08 -10.14 -12.49
C VAL A 267 47.16 -9.71 -13.95
N ARG A 268 47.87 -10.50 -14.75
CA ARG A 268 48.03 -10.27 -16.19
C ARG A 268 47.07 -11.17 -16.96
N LEU A 269 46.28 -10.58 -17.84
CA LEU A 269 45.46 -11.31 -18.80
C LEU A 269 46.31 -11.55 -20.06
N ASP A 270 46.53 -12.82 -20.40
CA ASP A 270 47.39 -13.27 -21.51
C ASP A 270 46.54 -14.01 -22.55
N ALA A 271 46.18 -13.30 -23.63
CA ALA A 271 45.31 -13.84 -24.68
C ALA A 271 45.97 -14.96 -25.49
N GLU A 272 47.31 -15.03 -25.52
CA GLU A 272 48.04 -16.08 -26.24
C GLU A 272 48.08 -17.40 -25.45
N ARG A 273 47.82 -17.35 -24.13
CA ARG A 273 47.84 -18.51 -23.23
C ARG A 273 46.68 -18.45 -22.22
N PRO A 274 45.43 -18.55 -22.69
CA PRO A 274 44.28 -18.57 -21.80
C PRO A 274 44.32 -19.83 -20.93
N HIS A 275 43.99 -19.67 -19.65
CA HIS A 275 43.74 -20.78 -18.75
C HIS A 275 42.38 -20.59 -18.07
N ALA A 276 41.79 -21.66 -17.52
CA ALA A 276 40.40 -21.64 -17.05
C ALA A 276 40.07 -20.45 -16.13
N GLY A 277 40.96 -20.12 -15.17
CA GLY A 277 40.76 -18.99 -14.27
C GLY A 277 40.79 -17.62 -14.94
N THR A 278 41.70 -17.38 -15.89
CA THR A 278 41.73 -16.10 -16.63
C THR A 278 40.58 -16.00 -17.63
N THR A 279 40.17 -17.10 -18.25
CA THR A 279 38.97 -17.14 -19.10
C THR A 279 37.71 -16.79 -18.28
N ALA A 280 37.54 -17.39 -17.09
CA ALA A 280 36.41 -17.06 -16.21
C ALA A 280 36.40 -15.57 -15.82
N LEU A 281 37.57 -15.00 -15.51
CA LEU A 281 37.68 -13.58 -15.20
C LEU A 281 37.35 -12.69 -16.40
N VAL A 282 37.88 -13.00 -17.58
CA VAL A 282 37.61 -12.23 -18.82
C VAL A 282 36.13 -12.30 -19.18
N ALA A 283 35.50 -13.47 -19.06
CA ALA A 283 34.06 -13.65 -19.25
C ALA A 283 33.23 -12.80 -18.26
N ALA A 284 33.55 -12.85 -16.97
CA ALA A 284 32.83 -12.07 -15.95
C ALA A 284 32.95 -10.55 -16.20
N VAL A 285 34.13 -10.06 -16.58
CA VAL A 285 34.35 -8.64 -16.92
C VAL A 285 33.63 -8.27 -18.22
N HIS A 286 33.62 -9.17 -19.20
CA HIS A 286 32.97 -8.95 -20.49
C HIS A 286 31.49 -8.60 -20.33
N VAL A 287 30.77 -9.28 -19.43
CA VAL A 287 29.35 -8.97 -19.13
C VAL A 287 29.16 -7.49 -18.77
N LEU A 288 30.01 -6.94 -17.90
CA LEU A 288 29.93 -5.56 -17.47
C LEU A 288 30.39 -4.57 -18.55
N VAL A 289 31.33 -4.98 -19.41
CA VAL A 289 31.79 -4.17 -20.55
C VAL A 289 30.73 -4.09 -21.65
N GLU A 290 30.04 -5.20 -21.95
CA GLU A 290 28.92 -5.22 -22.91
C GLU A 290 27.72 -4.41 -22.41
N ALA A 291 27.36 -4.56 -21.13
CA ALA A 291 26.29 -3.77 -20.52
C ALA A 291 26.65 -2.27 -20.42
N GLY A 292 27.94 -1.93 -20.45
CA GLY A 292 28.45 -0.58 -20.54
C GLY A 292 28.25 0.29 -19.28
N PRO A 293 28.62 1.58 -19.35
CA PRO A 293 28.55 2.49 -18.19
C PRO A 293 27.11 2.78 -17.74
N GLU A 294 26.13 2.60 -18.62
CA GLU A 294 24.71 2.75 -18.29
C GLU A 294 24.23 1.68 -17.31
N ALA A 295 24.86 0.50 -17.28
CA ALA A 295 24.50 -0.55 -16.32
C ALA A 295 24.75 -0.12 -14.87
N ARG A 296 25.90 0.50 -14.62
CA ARG A 296 26.24 1.05 -13.30
C ARG A 296 25.29 2.18 -12.91
N LYS A 297 25.04 3.14 -13.81
CA LYS A 297 24.11 4.26 -13.56
C LYS A 297 22.69 3.77 -13.28
N ALA A 298 22.23 2.76 -14.02
CA ALA A 298 20.92 2.14 -13.83
C ALA A 298 20.82 1.43 -12.49
N ALA A 299 21.86 0.71 -12.05
CA ALA A 299 21.90 0.07 -10.73
C ALA A 299 21.93 1.10 -9.58
N GLU A 300 22.71 2.17 -9.71
CA GLU A 300 22.73 3.26 -8.72
C GLU A 300 21.37 3.99 -8.65
N GLY A 301 20.78 4.30 -9.82
CA GLY A 301 19.44 4.89 -9.91
C GLY A 301 18.34 3.97 -9.39
N GLY A 302 18.42 2.66 -9.66
CA GLY A 302 17.52 1.64 -9.15
C GLY A 302 17.57 1.56 -7.63
N ARG A 303 18.78 1.52 -7.04
CA ARG A 303 18.98 1.53 -5.58
C ARG A 303 18.36 2.78 -4.94
N ALA A 304 18.65 3.96 -5.49
CA ALA A 304 18.11 5.23 -4.99
C ALA A 304 16.57 5.29 -5.09
N LEU A 305 16.01 4.78 -6.20
CA LEU A 305 14.57 4.74 -6.39
C LEU A 305 13.87 3.75 -5.45
N SER A 306 14.44 2.54 -5.26
CA SER A 306 13.91 1.53 -4.32
C SER A 306 13.85 2.09 -2.90
N ALA A 307 14.93 2.72 -2.45
CA ALA A 307 15.01 3.34 -1.12
C ALA A 307 13.93 4.43 -0.90
N ARG A 308 13.48 5.11 -1.97
CA ARG A 308 12.39 6.10 -1.90
C ARG A 308 11.00 5.46 -1.99
N LEU A 309 10.84 4.43 -2.82
CA LEU A 309 9.55 3.76 -3.05
C LEU A 309 9.12 2.86 -1.89
N GLU A 310 10.05 2.16 -1.23
CA GLU A 310 9.77 1.25 -0.12
C GLU A 310 8.93 1.86 1.03
N PRO A 311 9.32 2.99 1.64
CA PRO A 311 8.52 3.61 2.71
C PRO A 311 7.15 4.09 2.21
N LEU A 312 7.08 4.61 0.98
CA LEU A 312 5.81 5.05 0.38
C LEU A 312 4.88 3.87 0.11
N LEU A 313 5.42 2.73 -0.34
CA LEU A 313 4.66 1.51 -0.57
C LEU A 313 4.13 0.92 0.74
N TYR A 314 4.90 1.01 1.82
CA TYR A 314 4.48 0.63 3.17
C TYR A 314 3.31 1.50 3.66
N ASP A 315 3.41 2.82 3.53
CA ASP A 315 2.34 3.73 3.93
C ASP A 315 1.10 3.62 3.04
N ALA A 316 1.27 3.32 1.75
CA ALA A 316 0.18 3.16 0.79
C ALA A 316 -0.58 1.83 0.87
N VAL A 317 -0.22 0.91 1.79
CA VAL A 317 -0.87 -0.41 1.91
C VAL A 317 -2.39 -0.29 2.05
N ALA A 318 -2.89 0.65 2.86
CA ALA A 318 -4.33 0.86 3.03
C ALA A 318 -5.04 1.24 1.72
N ALA A 319 -4.36 1.96 0.82
CA ALA A 319 -4.89 2.37 -0.47
C ALA A 319 -4.84 1.27 -1.54
N SER A 320 -4.25 0.10 -1.24
CA SER A 320 -4.14 -1.02 -2.17
C SER A 320 -5.47 -1.78 -2.39
N GLY A 321 -6.48 -1.55 -1.54
CA GLY A 321 -7.81 -2.14 -1.72
C GLY A 321 -8.81 -1.72 -0.64
N PHE A 322 -10.09 -1.93 -0.93
CA PHE A 322 -11.21 -1.55 -0.05
C PHE A 322 -11.13 -2.20 1.33
N ARG A 323 -10.78 -3.49 1.42
CA ARG A 323 -10.64 -4.22 2.69
C ARG A 323 -9.57 -3.58 3.60
N HIS A 324 -8.41 -3.26 3.04
CA HIS A 324 -7.33 -2.61 3.78
C HIS A 324 -7.71 -1.19 4.22
N MET A 325 -8.38 -0.42 3.37
CA MET A 325 -8.82 0.94 3.69
C MET A 325 -9.87 0.98 4.80
N LEU A 326 -10.81 0.03 4.80
CA LEU A 326 -11.84 -0.08 5.83
C LEU A 326 -11.27 -0.49 7.19
N GLY A 327 -10.28 -1.39 7.23
CA GLY A 327 -9.56 -1.76 8.44
C GLY A 327 -8.59 -0.69 8.97
N ALA A 328 -8.18 0.27 8.12
CA ALA A 328 -7.21 1.29 8.49
C ALA A 328 -7.77 2.35 9.44
N GLY A 329 -6.97 2.72 10.44
CA GLY A 329 -7.26 3.85 11.34
C GLY A 329 -7.17 5.22 10.63
N PRO A 330 -7.61 6.32 11.28
CA PRO A 330 -7.60 7.65 10.67
C PRO A 330 -6.21 8.11 10.24
N GLU A 331 -5.17 7.86 11.05
CA GLU A 331 -3.79 8.20 10.68
C GLU A 331 -3.25 7.38 9.52
N GLN A 332 -3.53 6.08 9.50
CA GLN A 332 -3.09 5.20 8.42
C GLN A 332 -3.74 5.59 7.09
N ARG A 333 -5.02 6.01 7.12
CA ARG A 333 -5.70 6.54 5.92
C ARG A 333 -5.09 7.85 5.44
N ARG A 334 -4.70 8.75 6.35
CA ARG A 334 -3.99 10.00 5.99
C ARG A 334 -2.65 9.70 5.32
N ARG A 335 -1.81 8.86 5.95
CA ARG A 335 -0.52 8.43 5.39
C ARG A 335 -0.68 7.76 4.03
N ALA A 336 -1.65 6.85 3.88
CA ALA A 336 -1.89 6.18 2.60
C ALA A 336 -2.27 7.15 1.48
N ARG A 337 -3.09 8.16 1.76
CA ARG A 337 -3.45 9.18 0.76
C ARG A 337 -2.26 10.05 0.36
N ALA A 338 -1.47 10.48 1.34
CA ALA A 338 -0.25 11.26 1.11
C ALA A 338 0.78 10.45 0.29
N ALA A 339 1.04 9.21 0.70
CA ALA A 339 1.93 8.30 -0.01
C ALA A 339 1.47 8.06 -1.45
N VAL A 340 0.17 7.86 -1.69
CA VAL A 340 -0.36 7.67 -3.05
C VAL A 340 -0.29 8.94 -3.90
N ALA A 341 -0.28 10.14 -3.31
CA ALA A 341 -0.02 11.37 -4.05
C ALA A 341 1.45 11.44 -4.49
N GLU A 342 2.38 11.13 -3.59
CA GLU A 342 3.81 11.08 -3.89
C GLU A 342 4.17 9.99 -4.91
N LEU A 343 3.59 8.79 -4.77
CA LEU A 343 3.77 7.69 -5.73
C LEU A 343 3.32 8.09 -7.13
N ARG A 344 2.27 8.92 -7.28
CA ARG A 344 1.85 9.40 -8.60
C ARG A 344 2.90 10.31 -9.23
N PHE A 345 3.43 11.26 -8.46
CA PHE A 345 4.50 12.13 -8.95
C PHE A 345 5.74 11.33 -9.39
N LEU A 346 6.15 10.34 -8.59
CA LEU A 346 7.27 9.48 -8.92
C LEU A 346 7.03 8.60 -10.14
N LEU A 347 5.83 8.02 -10.27
CA LEU A 347 5.46 7.21 -11.42
C LEU A 347 5.44 8.03 -12.71
N ASP A 348 4.86 9.24 -12.68
CA ASP A 348 4.80 10.13 -13.84
C ASP A 348 6.20 10.58 -14.26
N TRP A 349 7.07 10.88 -13.29
CA TRP A 349 8.47 11.16 -13.59
C TRP A 349 9.15 9.94 -14.20
N ALA A 350 9.06 8.77 -13.57
CA ALA A 350 9.71 7.54 -14.04
C ALA A 350 9.26 7.12 -15.45
N GLU A 351 7.98 7.33 -15.77
CA GLU A 351 7.41 7.11 -17.10
C GLU A 351 8.00 8.07 -18.13
N ARG A 352 8.05 9.38 -17.84
CA ARG A 352 8.65 10.38 -18.75
C ARG A 352 10.11 10.06 -19.10
N VAL A 353 10.87 9.52 -18.16
CA VAL A 353 12.25 9.11 -18.37
C VAL A 353 12.40 7.65 -18.81
N GLY A 354 11.31 6.88 -18.96
CA GLY A 354 11.37 5.47 -19.38
C GLY A 354 12.21 4.58 -18.46
N LEU A 355 12.15 4.78 -17.14
CA LEU A 355 13.01 4.06 -16.19
C LEU A 355 12.72 2.55 -16.14
N GLU A 356 11.45 2.15 -16.21
CA GLU A 356 11.08 0.73 -16.15
C GLU A 356 11.68 -0.05 -17.31
N GLN A 357 11.60 0.48 -18.53
CA GLN A 357 12.19 -0.10 -19.73
C GLN A 357 13.72 -0.12 -19.64
N ARG A 358 14.35 0.96 -19.16
CA ARG A 358 15.81 1.03 -19.01
C ARG A 358 16.33 0.02 -17.99
N PHE A 359 15.68 -0.12 -16.84
CA PHE A 359 16.04 -1.14 -15.84
C PHE A 359 15.87 -2.55 -16.40
N GLY A 360 14.78 -2.80 -17.12
CA GLY A 360 14.54 -4.08 -17.78
C GLY A 360 15.62 -4.42 -18.81
N GLN A 361 15.97 -3.48 -19.68
CA GLN A 361 17.01 -3.68 -20.70
C GLN A 361 18.37 -3.98 -20.07
N VAL A 362 18.80 -3.19 -19.09
CA VAL A 362 20.08 -3.41 -18.41
C VAL A 362 20.11 -4.76 -17.69
N SER A 363 19.02 -5.15 -17.01
CA SER A 363 18.92 -6.47 -16.38
C SER A 363 19.08 -7.59 -17.41
N VAL A 364 18.43 -7.48 -18.58
CA VAL A 364 18.58 -8.44 -19.69
C VAL A 364 20.00 -8.47 -20.22
N ASP A 365 20.65 -7.32 -20.43
CA ASP A 365 22.03 -7.25 -20.94
C ASP A 365 23.02 -7.91 -19.97
N LEU A 366 22.84 -7.69 -18.66
CA LEU A 366 23.65 -8.31 -17.61
C LEU A 366 23.43 -9.83 -17.51
N LEU A 367 22.20 -10.30 -17.70
CA LEU A 367 21.88 -11.74 -17.65
C LEU A 367 22.36 -12.46 -18.92
N ARG A 368 22.15 -11.86 -20.10
CA ARG A 368 22.57 -12.44 -21.38
C ARG A 368 24.08 -12.61 -21.46
N GLY A 369 24.85 -11.65 -20.93
CA GLY A 369 26.30 -11.76 -20.90
C GLY A 369 26.79 -12.92 -20.03
N ALA A 370 26.13 -13.20 -18.90
CA ALA A 370 26.51 -14.28 -18.00
C ALA A 370 26.32 -15.68 -18.62
N ASP A 371 25.34 -15.84 -19.51
CA ASP A 371 25.03 -17.09 -20.21
C ASP A 371 25.81 -17.26 -21.54
N SER A 372 26.60 -16.26 -21.93
CA SER A 372 27.34 -16.28 -23.21
C SER A 372 28.62 -17.13 -23.14
N ASP A 373 28.81 -17.97 -24.16
CA ASP A 373 29.93 -18.88 -24.47
C ASP A 373 30.77 -19.41 -23.27
N ALA A 374 30.50 -20.65 -22.85
CA ALA A 374 31.27 -21.35 -21.81
C ALA A 374 32.78 -21.47 -22.12
N ALA A 375 33.19 -21.36 -23.40
CA ALA A 375 34.60 -21.34 -23.80
C ALA A 375 35.24 -19.93 -23.69
N GLY A 376 34.43 -18.89 -23.51
CA GLY A 376 34.87 -17.49 -23.35
C GLY A 376 35.47 -16.87 -24.60
N LEU A 377 35.21 -17.41 -25.80
CA LEU A 377 35.78 -16.91 -27.06
C LEU A 377 35.34 -15.47 -27.35
N ASP A 378 34.04 -15.19 -27.23
CA ASP A 378 33.50 -13.85 -27.42
C ASP A 378 34.11 -12.85 -26.43
N ALA A 379 34.31 -13.27 -25.19
CA ALA A 379 34.92 -12.47 -24.14
C ALA A 379 36.39 -12.15 -24.44
N TRP A 380 37.16 -13.11 -24.95
CA TRP A 380 38.54 -12.91 -25.37
C TRP A 380 38.66 -12.02 -26.62
N VAL A 381 37.80 -12.19 -27.62
CA VAL A 381 37.74 -11.29 -28.80
C VAL A 381 37.39 -9.86 -28.37
N GLY A 382 36.45 -9.72 -27.43
CA GLY A 382 36.10 -8.44 -26.81
C GLY A 382 37.29 -7.80 -26.09
N PHE A 383 38.04 -8.60 -25.32
CA PHE A 383 39.23 -8.16 -24.60
C PHE A 383 40.34 -7.70 -25.56
N GLU A 384 40.64 -8.45 -26.62
CA GLU A 384 41.67 -8.06 -27.59
C GLU A 384 41.37 -6.71 -28.25
N ARG A 385 40.09 -6.44 -28.54
CA ARG A 385 39.65 -5.17 -29.13
C ARG A 385 39.65 -4.01 -28.14
N ARG A 386 39.28 -4.24 -26.87
CA ARG A 386 39.02 -3.19 -25.86
C ARG A 386 39.76 -3.41 -24.53
N SER A 387 40.98 -3.93 -24.57
CA SER A 387 41.76 -4.28 -23.37
C SER A 387 41.83 -3.17 -22.31
N ALA A 388 41.89 -1.90 -22.73
CA ALA A 388 41.90 -0.75 -21.83
C ALA A 388 40.62 -0.65 -20.97
N GLU A 389 39.45 -0.94 -21.54
CA GLU A 389 38.16 -0.89 -20.83
C GLU A 389 38.10 -1.98 -19.75
N TYR A 390 38.51 -3.21 -20.09
CA TYR A 390 38.56 -4.34 -19.16
C TYR A 390 39.47 -4.06 -17.97
N TYR A 391 40.70 -3.59 -18.22
CA TYR A 391 41.64 -3.25 -17.14
C TYR A 391 41.15 -2.05 -16.30
N SER A 392 40.46 -1.09 -16.92
CA SER A 392 39.88 0.04 -16.19
C SER A 392 38.78 -0.41 -15.22
N LEU A 393 37.91 -1.31 -15.67
CA LEU A 393 36.79 -1.85 -14.91
C LEU A 393 37.27 -2.79 -13.80
N LEU A 394 38.26 -3.64 -14.09
CA LEU A 394 38.92 -4.48 -13.09
C LEU A 394 39.52 -3.66 -11.95
N ARG A 395 40.22 -2.55 -12.29
CA ARG A 395 40.78 -1.64 -11.28
C ARG A 395 39.69 -1.01 -10.42
N GLU A 396 38.59 -0.59 -11.03
CA GLU A 396 37.47 0.01 -10.32
C GLU A 396 36.83 -0.98 -9.32
N ILE A 397 36.63 -2.23 -9.74
CA ILE A 397 35.97 -3.26 -8.93
C ILE A 397 36.87 -3.82 -7.82
N THR A 398 38.16 -4.03 -8.12
CA THR A 398 39.11 -4.70 -7.22
C THR A 398 39.99 -3.74 -6.40
N GLY A 399 39.99 -2.45 -6.74
CA GLY A 399 40.85 -1.44 -6.11
C GLY A 399 42.35 -1.63 -6.36
N SER A 400 42.74 -2.56 -7.25
CA SER A 400 44.15 -2.93 -7.51
C SER A 400 44.68 -2.28 -8.79
N ALA A 401 45.95 -1.88 -8.82
CA ALA A 401 46.56 -1.21 -9.97
C ALA A 401 46.84 -2.20 -11.13
N PRO A 402 46.29 -1.97 -12.35
CA PRO A 402 46.55 -2.84 -13.48
C PRO A 402 47.93 -2.55 -14.08
N THR A 403 48.60 -3.59 -14.58
CA THR A 403 49.76 -3.42 -15.46
C THR A 403 49.33 -3.78 -16.87
N GLY A 404 49.24 -2.77 -17.75
CA GLY A 404 48.87 -2.97 -19.15
C GLY A 404 49.88 -3.82 -19.92
N PRO A 405 49.56 -4.21 -21.17
CA PRO A 405 50.46 -5.01 -22.00
C PRO A 405 51.79 -4.27 -22.22
N ARG A 406 52.90 -4.92 -21.87
CA ARG A 406 54.24 -4.41 -22.11
C ARG A 406 54.55 -4.59 -23.60
N ARG A 407 54.53 -3.50 -24.38
CA ARG A 407 55.06 -3.48 -25.76
C ARG A 407 56.44 -4.17 -25.77
N PRO A 408 56.69 -5.13 -26.67
CA PRO A 408 58.01 -5.76 -26.75
C PRO A 408 59.05 -4.67 -26.99
N ALA A 409 60.14 -4.72 -26.21
CA ALA A 409 61.24 -3.78 -26.34
C ALA A 409 61.72 -3.81 -27.80
N ALA A 410 61.64 -2.66 -28.49
CA ALA A 410 62.17 -2.51 -29.82
C ALA A 410 63.63 -2.97 -29.80
N ARG A 411 63.91 -4.08 -30.49
CA ARG A 411 65.26 -4.55 -30.78
C ARG A 411 65.98 -3.40 -31.47
N ARG A 412 66.80 -2.64 -30.75
CA ARG A 412 67.74 -1.69 -31.36
C ARG A 412 68.66 -2.50 -32.26
N ARG A 413 68.37 -2.50 -33.57
CA ARG A 413 69.31 -2.93 -34.59
C ARG A 413 70.55 -2.04 -34.43
N ARG A 414 71.68 -2.63 -34.06
CA ARG A 414 72.99 -2.00 -34.24
C ARG A 414 73.18 -1.79 -35.74
N ALA A 415 73.39 -0.54 -36.14
CA ALA A 415 73.89 -0.23 -37.48
C ALA A 415 75.33 -0.75 -37.61
N PRO A 416 75.75 -1.25 -38.78
CA PRO A 416 77.14 -1.60 -39.03
C PRO A 416 77.98 -0.32 -39.14
N ALA A 417 79.21 -0.39 -38.62
CA ALA A 417 80.21 0.65 -38.79
C ALA A 417 80.65 0.72 -40.26
N LEU A 418 80.75 1.93 -40.80
CA LEU A 418 81.55 2.30 -41.96
C LEU A 418 82.69 3.18 -41.47
#